data_AF-K1GI61-F1
#
_entry.id   AF-K1GI61-F1
#
_cell.length_a   1.000
_cell.length_b   1.000
_cell.length_c   1.000
_cell.angle_alpha   90.00
_cell.angle_beta   90.00
_cell.angle_gamma   90.00
#
_symmetry.space_group_name_H-M   'P 1'
#
loop_
_entity.id
_entity.type
_entity.pdbx_description
1 polymer ?
#
loop_
_entity_poly.entity_id
_entity_poly.type
_entity_poly.pdbx_seq_one_letter_code
_entity_poly.pdbx_strand_id
1 'polypeptide(L)' 'EFLEYSISDMQDYAITNANMLLGKTYFEEDNFEKAREYFEPIANTPKEDKYYKYMISDIHAARNFLAKMK' A
#
# COMPACT_ATOMS: atom_id res chain seq x y z
N GLU A 1 9.97 -24.95 1.96
CA GLU A 1 9.47 -24.37 3.23
C GLU A 1 10.17 -23.09 3.69
N PHE A 2 11.36 -23.10 4.33
CA PHE A 2 11.94 -21.84 4.89
C PHE A 2 12.28 -20.77 3.82
N LEU A 3 12.71 -21.20 2.63
CA LEU A 3 13.02 -20.32 1.50
C LEU A 3 11.78 -19.71 0.85
N GLU A 4 10.70 -20.47 0.72
CA GLU A 4 9.41 -19.97 0.17
C GLU A 4 8.79 -18.93 1.08
N TYR A 5 8.90 -19.10 2.40
CA TYR A 5 8.52 -18.09 3.38
C TYR A 5 9.33 -16.79 3.18
N SER A 6 10.66 -16.86 3.04
CA SER A 6 11.48 -15.65 2.85
C SER A 6 11.22 -14.89 1.54
N ILE A 7 10.78 -15.58 0.48
CA ILE A 7 10.51 -14.98 -0.83
C ILE A 7 9.13 -14.32 -0.83
N SER A 8 8.10 -14.98 -0.28
CA SER A 8 6.77 -14.37 -0.14
C SER A 8 6.81 -13.15 0.79
N ASP A 9 7.67 -13.20 1.82
CA ASP A 9 7.93 -12.12 2.76
C ASP A 9 8.46 -10.83 2.11
N MET A 10 9.42 -10.93 1.18
CA MET A 10 9.89 -9.78 0.43
C MET A 10 8.89 -9.33 -0.63
N GLN A 11 8.07 -10.25 -1.14
CA GLN A 11 7.11 -9.98 -2.20
C GLN A 11 5.97 -9.07 -1.72
N ASP A 12 5.39 -9.34 -0.55
CA ASP A 12 4.28 -8.52 -0.01
C ASP A 12 4.72 -7.07 0.30
N TYR A 13 5.94 -6.92 0.83
CA TYR A 13 6.53 -5.60 1.06
C TYR A 13 6.81 -4.86 -0.27
N ALA A 14 7.38 -5.56 -1.26
CA ALA A 14 7.63 -4.98 -2.58
C ALA A 14 6.32 -4.56 -3.29
N ILE A 15 5.27 -5.38 -3.19
CA ILE A 15 3.94 -5.08 -3.74
C ILE A 15 3.36 -3.82 -3.09
N THR A 16 3.44 -3.71 -1.76
CA THR A 16 2.95 -2.52 -1.04
C THR A 16 3.68 -1.25 -1.48
N ASN A 17 5.01 -1.31 -1.60
CA ASN A 17 5.80 -0.18 -2.09
C ASN A 17 5.46 0.19 -3.54
N ALA A 18 5.27 -0.80 -4.41
CA ALA A 18 4.89 -0.57 -5.80
C ALA A 18 3.50 0.09 -5.91
N ASN A 19 2.51 -0.41 -5.16
CA ASN A 19 1.19 0.20 -5.08
C ASN A 19 1.25 1.63 -4.53
N MET A 20 2.12 1.89 -3.55
CA MET A 20 2.28 3.22 -2.99
C MET A 20 2.83 4.21 -4.02
N LEU A 21 3.79 3.77 -4.83
CA LEU A 21 4.36 4.59 -5.91
C LEU A 21 3.30 4.86 -6.99
N LEU A 22 2.61 3.82 -7.48
CA LEU A 22 1.57 3.95 -8.51
C LEU A 22 0.42 4.85 -8.04
N GLY A 23 -0.05 4.67 -6.81
CA GLY A 23 -1.09 5.51 -6.22
C GLY A 23 -0.69 6.98 -6.17
N LYS A 24 0.56 7.30 -5.79
CA LYS A 24 1.09 8.67 -5.80
C LYS A 24 1.19 9.23 -7.22
N THR A 25 1.74 8.47 -8.16
CA THR A 25 1.88 8.90 -9.55
C THR A 25 0.51 9.23 -10.16
N TYR A 26 -0.48 8.35 -10.02
CA TYR A 26 -1.82 8.64 -10.52
C TYR A 26 -2.50 9.79 -9.80
N PHE A 27 -2.20 10.01 -8.52
CA PHE A 27 -2.69 11.18 -7.79
C PHE A 27 -2.08 12.48 -8.32
N GLU A 28 -0.78 12.49 -8.63
CA GLU A 28 -0.08 13.63 -9.24
C GLU A 28 -0.57 13.94 -10.66
N GLU A 29 -1.07 12.92 -11.37
CA GLU A 29 -1.72 13.05 -12.69
C GLU A 29 -3.21 13.46 -12.61
N ASP A 30 -3.73 13.81 -11.43
CA ASP A 30 -5.15 14.05 -11.16
C ASP A 30 -6.08 12.87 -11.54
N ASN A 31 -5.52 11.67 -11.73
CA ASN A 31 -6.26 10.45 -12.01
C ASN A 31 -6.69 9.78 -10.70
N PHE A 32 -7.66 10.41 -10.04
CA PHE A 32 -8.13 10.00 -8.73
C PHE A 32 -8.76 8.61 -8.68
N GLU A 33 -9.39 8.17 -9.77
CA GLU A 33 -9.97 6.82 -9.85
C GLU A 33 -8.88 5.75 -9.75
N LYS A 34 -7.81 5.89 -10.55
CA LYS A 34 -6.67 4.97 -10.47
C LYS A 34 -5.87 5.12 -9.18
N ALA A 35 -5.67 6.34 -8.68
CA ALA A 35 -4.99 6.56 -7.41
C ALA A 35 -5.69 5.80 -6.26
N ARG A 36 -7.03 5.81 -6.25
CA ARG A 36 -7.85 5.06 -5.29
C ARG A 36 -7.60 3.56 -5.39
N GLU A 37 -7.60 3.00 -6.60
CA GLU A 37 -7.38 1.56 -6.86
C GLU A 37 -6.09 1.05 -6.17
N TYR A 38 -5.01 1.83 -6.22
CA TYR A 38 -3.73 1.43 -5.62
C TYR A 38 -3.63 1.75 -4.12
N PHE A 39 -4.32 2.78 -3.62
CA PHE A 39 -4.30 3.11 -2.19
C PHE A 39 -5.24 2.22 -1.34
N GLU A 40 -6.34 1.72 -1.90
CA GLU A 40 -7.27 0.84 -1.18
C GLU A 40 -6.62 -0.40 -0.54
N PRO A 41 -5.83 -1.23 -1.26
CA PRO A 41 -5.23 -2.42 -0.66
C PRO A 41 -4.27 -2.08 0.49
N ILE A 42 -3.55 -0.95 0.39
CA ILE A 42 -2.63 -0.47 1.44
C ILE A 42 -3.42 0.00 2.66
N ALA A 43 -4.50 0.77 2.46
CA ALA A 43 -5.32 1.28 3.55
C ALA A 43 -6.03 0.15 4.34
N ASN A 44 -6.30 -0.97 3.66
CA ASN A 44 -6.96 -2.15 4.21
C ASN A 44 -6.01 -3.18 4.85
N THR A 45 -4.70 -2.93 4.87
CA THR A 45 -3.76 -3.80 5.57
C THR A 45 -4.06 -3.86 7.09
N PRO A 46 -4.31 -5.05 7.66
CA PRO A 46 -4.58 -5.23 9.09
C PRO A 46 -3.41 -4.85 10.00
N LYS A 47 -3.67 -4.51 11.26
CA LYS A 47 -2.60 -4.17 12.23
C LYS A 47 -1.81 -5.40 12.68
N GLU A 48 -2.45 -6.56 12.59
CA GLU A 48 -1.94 -7.88 12.91
C GLU A 48 -1.05 -8.44 11.79
N ASP A 49 -1.01 -7.75 10.64
CA ASP A 49 -0.12 -8.11 9.55
C ASP A 49 1.34 -8.02 10.01
N LYS A 50 2.12 -9.07 9.74
CA LYS A 50 3.53 -9.19 10.15
C LYS A 50 4.39 -8.02 9.66
N TYR A 51 3.98 -7.35 8.58
CA TYR A 51 4.65 -6.18 8.01
C TYR A 51 4.00 -4.84 8.35
N TYR A 52 2.88 -4.83 9.07
CA TYR A 52 2.19 -3.59 9.45
C TYR A 52 3.15 -2.55 10.02
N LYS A 53 4.07 -2.96 10.92
CA LYS A 53 5.05 -2.05 11.54
C LYS A 53 6.00 -1.38 10.53
N TYR A 54 6.30 -2.05 9.42
CA TYR A 54 7.18 -1.53 8.37
C TYR A 54 6.43 -0.68 7.35
N MET A 55 5.11 -0.86 7.23
CA MET A 55 4.26 -0.19 6.25
C MET A 55 3.33 0.86 6.89
N ILE A 56 3.39 1.04 8.21
CA ILE A 56 2.46 1.91 8.98
C ILE A 56 2.39 3.33 8.45
N SER A 57 3.53 3.87 7.99
CA SER A 57 3.60 5.21 7.38
C SER A 57 2.79 5.26 6.08
N ASP A 58 2.98 4.29 5.19
CA ASP A 58 2.29 4.23 3.90
C ASP A 58 0.80 3.94 4.08
N ILE A 59 0.43 3.11 5.05
CA ILE A 59 -0.96 2.85 5.43
C ILE A 59 -1.64 4.13 5.92
N HIS A 60 -0.99 4.91 6.80
CA HIS A 60 -1.55 6.19 7.25
C HIS A 60 -1.66 7.20 6.11
N ALA A 61 -0.65 7.28 5.25
CA ALA A 61 -0.68 8.16 4.08
C ALA A 61 -1.83 7.77 3.14
N ALA A 62 -1.97 6.49 2.75
CA ALA A 62 -3.05 5.99 1.91
C ALA A 62 -4.44 6.30 2.50
N ARG A 63 -4.63 6.06 3.81
CA ARG A 63 -5.90 6.42 4.50
C ARG A 63 -6.20 7.91 4.45
N ASN A 64 -5.18 8.75 4.68
CA ASN A 64 -5.33 10.20 4.60
C ASN A 64 -5.68 10.67 3.18
N PHE A 65 -5.09 10.04 2.15
CA PHE A 65 -5.43 10.32 0.76
C PHE A 65 -6.88 9.97 0.47
N LEU A 66 -7.30 8.74 0.76
CA LEU A 66 -8.67 8.28 0.53
C LEU A 66 -9.71 9.13 1.27
N ALA A 67 -9.37 9.62 2.47
CA ALA A 67 -10.24 10.53 3.23
C ALA A 67 -10.44 11.90 2.56
N LYS A 68 -9.43 12.42 1.84
CA LYS A 68 -9.52 13.70 1.09
C LYS A 68 -10.31 13.59 -0.21
N MET A 69 -10.60 12.38 -0.67
CA MET A 69 -11.33 12.11 -1.92
C MET A 69 -12.84 11.92 -1.72
N LYS A 70 -13.34 12.11 -0.49
CA LYS A 70 -14.76 12.12 -0.14
C LYS A 70 -15.28 13.56 -0.15
#